data_AF-A0A7V3FXB2-F1
#
_entry.id   AF-A0A7V3FXB2-F1
#
_cell.length_a   1.000
_cell.length_b   1.000
_cell.length_c   1.000
_cell.angle_alpha   90.00
_cell.angle_beta   90.00
_cell.angle_gamma   90.00
#
_symmetry.space_group_name_H-M   'P 1'
#
loop_
_entity.id
_entity.type
_entity.pdbx_description
1 polymer ?
#
loop_
_entity_poly.entity_id
_entity_poly.type
_entity_poly.pdbx_seq_one_letter_code
_entity_poly.pdbx_strand_id
1 'polypeptide(L)'
;MATEKQIEESLINKLKELKYTYRDDIRDKATLEMNFREHFQRLNKVNLTDSEFARLSDGIVTSDVFAAAKTLREINTFQREDGTPLQYTLVNIKDWCKNEFEVINQLKINTEYSHHRYDVILLINGVPVVQIELKTMQITPKRAMEQIVEYKNDPGNGYTNSLLCFMQLFIVSNEINTYYFANNHKDHFNFNADERFLPIYQHADENNKKITHLHDFAGVFLPKCTLGQMISRYMVLVASEQKLMIMRPYQIYAV
;
A
#
# COMPACT_ATOMS: atom_id res chain seq x y z
N MET A 1 19.11 -17.15 -14.16
CA MET A 1 18.32 -16.03 -13.61
C MET A 1 17.14 -16.62 -12.87
N ALA A 2 16.80 -16.07 -11.70
CA ALA A 2 15.61 -16.49 -10.96
C ALA A 2 14.34 -16.13 -11.77
N THR A 3 13.30 -16.95 -11.66
CA THR A 3 11.99 -16.62 -12.21
C THR A 3 11.27 -15.62 -11.30
N GLU A 4 10.29 -14.89 -11.83
CA GLU A 4 9.47 -13.95 -11.03
C GLU A 4 8.86 -14.64 -9.81
N LYS A 5 8.36 -15.87 -9.99
CA LYS A 5 7.83 -16.72 -8.92
C LYS A 5 8.88 -17.03 -7.85
N GLN A 6 10.13 -17.29 -8.24
CA GLN A 6 11.22 -17.53 -7.27
C GLN A 6 11.55 -16.26 -6.47
N ILE A 7 11.54 -15.09 -7.11
CA ILE A 7 11.74 -13.80 -6.45
C ILE A 7 10.57 -13.53 -5.47
N GLU A 8 9.34 -13.81 -5.89
CA GLU A 8 8.13 -13.68 -5.08
C GLU A 8 8.19 -14.56 -3.82
N GLU A 9 8.45 -15.86 -3.99
CA GLU A 9 8.57 -16.81 -2.88
C GLU A 9 9.68 -16.40 -1.91
N SER A 10 10.83 -15.96 -2.44
CA SER A 10 11.95 -15.47 -1.65
C SER A 10 11.59 -14.22 -0.84
N LEU A 11 10.90 -13.25 -1.46
CA LEU A 11 10.41 -12.05 -0.78
C LEU A 11 9.38 -12.37 0.31
N ILE A 12 8.42 -13.25 0.04
CA ILE A 12 7.41 -13.67 1.03
C ILE A 12 8.10 -14.33 2.24
N ASN A 13 9.10 -15.18 2.01
CA ASN A 13 9.89 -15.76 3.09
C ASN A 13 10.62 -14.69 3.91
N LYS A 14 11.21 -13.68 3.25
CA LYS A 14 11.82 -12.54 3.92
C LYS A 14 10.81 -11.75 4.78
N LEU A 15 9.59 -11.53 4.28
CA LEU A 15 8.53 -10.84 5.03
C LEU A 15 8.06 -11.66 6.24
N LYS A 16 8.01 -12.99 6.13
CA LYS A 16 7.73 -13.88 7.27
C LYS A 16 8.83 -13.80 8.34
N GLU A 17 10.10 -13.67 7.96
CA GLU A 17 11.19 -13.41 8.93
C GLU A 17 10.97 -12.09 9.67
N LEU A 18 10.49 -11.06 8.97
CA LEU A 18 10.06 -9.76 9.51
C LEU A 18 8.70 -9.84 10.26
N LYS A 19 8.23 -11.05 10.53
CA LYS A 19 7.04 -11.40 11.32
C LYS A 19 5.71 -11.03 10.66
N TYR A 20 5.66 -10.75 9.37
CA TYR A 20 4.39 -10.61 8.66
C TYR A 20 3.64 -11.94 8.68
N THR A 21 2.31 -11.87 8.88
CA THR A 21 1.47 -13.05 8.72
C THR A 21 1.23 -13.27 7.23
N TYR A 22 1.69 -14.41 6.70
CA TYR A 22 1.38 -14.78 5.33
C TYR A 22 -0.04 -15.32 5.24
N ARG A 23 -0.84 -14.78 4.32
CA ARG A 23 -2.25 -15.11 4.10
C ARG A 23 -2.45 -15.60 2.66
N ASP A 24 -2.20 -16.88 2.45
CA ASP A 24 -2.35 -17.54 1.15
C ASP A 24 -3.82 -17.79 0.77
N ASP A 25 -4.73 -17.64 1.73
CA ASP A 25 -6.18 -17.76 1.62
C ASP A 25 -6.86 -16.51 1.02
N ILE A 26 -6.18 -15.35 1.01
CA ILE A 26 -6.73 -14.11 0.47
C ILE A 26 -6.31 -13.96 -1.00
N ARG A 27 -7.24 -14.25 -1.92
CA ARG A 27 -6.98 -14.28 -3.38
C ARG A 27 -7.94 -13.43 -4.20
N ASP A 28 -9.01 -12.93 -3.59
CA ASP A 28 -10.05 -12.16 -4.26
C ASP A 28 -10.59 -11.02 -3.38
N LYS A 29 -11.50 -10.23 -3.96
CA LYS A 29 -12.14 -9.10 -3.29
C LYS A 29 -12.86 -9.52 -2.01
N ALA A 30 -13.62 -10.61 -2.05
CA ALA A 30 -14.46 -11.04 -0.93
C ALA A 30 -13.63 -11.50 0.27
N THR A 31 -12.58 -12.29 0.03
CA THR A 31 -11.64 -12.74 1.06
C THR A 31 -10.86 -11.58 1.66
N LEU A 32 -10.49 -10.57 0.86
CA LEU A 32 -9.85 -9.34 1.35
C LEU A 32 -10.80 -8.52 2.24
N GLU A 33 -12.06 -8.35 1.84
CA GLU A 33 -13.07 -7.60 2.60
C GLU A 33 -13.42 -8.29 3.92
N MET A 34 -13.54 -9.62 3.92
CA MET A 34 -13.75 -10.40 5.13
C MET A 34 -12.59 -10.23 6.11
N ASN A 35 -11.35 -10.32 5.61
CA ASN A 35 -10.16 -10.07 6.41
C ASN A 35 -10.17 -8.65 7.01
N PHE A 36 -10.45 -7.64 6.18
CA PHE A 36 -10.58 -6.26 6.64
C PHE A 36 -11.62 -6.11 7.75
N ARG A 37 -12.80 -6.74 7.61
CA ARG A 37 -13.85 -6.71 8.65
C ARG A 37 -13.34 -7.22 9.99
N GLU A 38 -12.68 -8.37 10.01
CA GLU A 38 -12.16 -8.98 11.24
C GLU A 38 -11.15 -8.06 11.94
N HIS A 39 -10.20 -7.52 11.18
CA HIS A 39 -9.21 -6.57 11.71
C HIS A 39 -9.85 -5.28 12.18
N PHE A 40 -10.78 -4.70 11.41
CA PHE A 40 -11.49 -3.48 11.75
C PHE A 40 -12.26 -3.61 13.07
N GLN A 41 -13.02 -4.69 13.21
CA GLN A 41 -13.82 -4.97 14.40
C GLN A 41 -12.95 -5.14 15.65
N ARG A 42 -11.82 -5.85 15.51
CA ARG A 42 -10.86 -6.03 16.60
C ARG A 42 -10.15 -4.74 16.98
N LEU A 43 -9.69 -3.95 16.01
CA LEU A 43 -9.02 -2.67 16.23
C LEU A 43 -9.93 -1.69 16.97
N ASN A 44 -11.18 -1.57 16.50
CA ASN A 44 -12.14 -0.60 17.00
C ASN A 44 -13.06 -1.16 18.11
N LYS A 45 -12.85 -2.41 18.52
CA LYS A 45 -13.62 -3.11 19.58
C LYS A 45 -15.14 -3.05 19.36
N VAL A 46 -15.56 -3.31 18.13
CA VAL A 46 -16.96 -3.23 17.70
C VAL A 46 -17.33 -4.50 16.94
N ASN A 47 -18.61 -4.88 16.99
CA ASN A 47 -19.17 -5.87 16.09
C ASN A 47 -20.22 -5.17 15.22
N LEU A 48 -19.99 -5.18 13.91
CA LEU A 48 -20.89 -4.58 12.94
C LEU A 48 -21.83 -5.64 12.39
N THR A 49 -23.09 -5.28 12.18
CA THR A 49 -24.00 -6.08 11.34
C THR A 49 -23.51 -6.10 9.89
N ASP A 50 -24.01 -7.02 9.07
CA ASP A 50 -23.63 -7.08 7.65
C ASP A 50 -24.02 -5.79 6.92
N SER A 51 -25.17 -5.22 7.27
CA SER A 51 -25.65 -3.94 6.72
C SER A 51 -24.79 -2.75 7.19
N GLU A 52 -24.42 -2.71 8.47
CA GLU A 52 -23.47 -1.70 8.98
C GLU A 52 -22.12 -1.77 8.27
N PHE A 53 -21.57 -2.98 8.10
CA PHE A 53 -20.28 -3.17 7.45
C PHE A 53 -20.33 -2.83 5.95
N ALA A 54 -21.41 -3.17 5.25
CA ALA A 54 -21.61 -2.78 3.86
C ALA A 54 -21.62 -1.25 3.71
N ARG A 55 -22.41 -0.56 4.54
CA ARG A 55 -22.46 0.92 4.56
C ARG A 55 -21.11 1.56 4.91
N LEU A 56 -20.37 0.97 5.87
CA LEU A 56 -19.03 1.43 6.20
C LEU A 56 -18.10 1.29 5.00
N SER A 57 -18.10 0.12 4.35
CA SER A 57 -17.25 -0.19 3.20
C SER A 57 -17.53 0.76 2.03
N ASP A 58 -18.80 0.98 1.71
CA ASP A 58 -19.22 1.92 0.66
C ASP A 58 -18.81 3.37 1.00
N GLY A 59 -18.85 3.75 2.28
CA GLY A 59 -18.51 5.09 2.73
C GLY A 59 -17.00 5.40 2.75
N ILE A 60 -16.15 4.37 2.88
CA ILE A 60 -14.68 4.56 2.92
C ILE A 60 -14.00 4.36 1.57
N VAL A 61 -14.64 3.65 0.64
CA VAL A 61 -14.13 3.44 -0.72
C VAL A 61 -14.34 4.71 -1.55
N THR A 62 -13.27 5.18 -2.18
CA THR A 62 -13.29 6.39 -3.00
C THR A 62 -12.30 6.29 -4.15
N SER A 63 -12.59 6.99 -5.26
CA SER A 63 -11.65 7.14 -6.38
C SER A 63 -10.61 8.24 -6.13
N ASP A 64 -10.79 9.07 -5.10
CA ASP A 64 -9.85 10.13 -4.75
C ASP A 64 -8.72 9.60 -3.86
N VAL A 65 -7.52 9.50 -4.44
CA VAL A 65 -6.30 9.04 -3.78
C VAL A 65 -5.97 9.89 -2.55
N PHE A 66 -6.17 11.21 -2.63
CA PHE A 66 -5.85 12.11 -1.51
C PHE A 66 -6.85 11.92 -0.36
N ALA A 67 -8.14 11.83 -0.68
CA ALA A 67 -9.18 11.55 0.31
C ALA A 67 -8.97 10.18 0.99
N ALA A 68 -8.69 9.12 0.21
CA ALA A 68 -8.38 7.80 0.77
C ALA A 68 -7.17 7.85 1.72
N ALA A 69 -6.10 8.54 1.31
CA ALA A 69 -4.90 8.69 2.12
C ALA A 69 -5.13 9.47 3.42
N LYS A 70 -6.04 10.45 3.39
CA LYS A 70 -6.48 11.21 4.56
C LYS A 70 -7.32 10.34 5.50
N THR A 71 -8.37 9.68 4.98
CA THR A 71 -9.23 8.76 5.74
C THR A 71 -8.43 7.66 6.43
N LEU A 72 -7.39 7.12 5.78
CA LEU A 72 -6.49 6.11 6.36
C LEU A 72 -5.82 6.59 7.67
N ARG A 73 -5.49 7.87 7.77
CA ARG A 73 -4.60 8.44 8.79
C ARG A 73 -5.33 9.31 9.82
N GLU A 74 -6.65 9.32 9.81
CA GLU A 74 -7.47 10.13 10.70
C GLU A 74 -8.42 9.27 11.53
N ILE A 75 -8.96 9.89 12.58
CA ILE A 75 -10.12 9.36 13.29
C ILE A 75 -11.35 9.75 12.48
N ASN A 76 -12.14 8.75 12.08
CA ASN A 76 -13.33 8.90 11.27
C ASN A 76 -14.58 8.63 12.11
N THR A 77 -15.75 9.07 11.63
CA THR A 77 -17.04 8.84 12.29
C THR A 77 -17.96 8.06 11.37
N PHE A 78 -18.60 7.02 11.91
CA PHE A 78 -19.64 6.24 11.24
C PHE A 78 -20.90 6.22 12.10
N GLN A 79 -22.06 6.54 11.52
CA GLN A 79 -23.33 6.46 12.25
C GLN A 79 -23.92 5.06 12.14
N ARG A 80 -24.07 4.39 13.27
CA ARG A 80 -24.61 3.05 13.39
C ARG A 80 -26.12 2.99 13.14
N GLU A 81 -26.66 1.79 12.99
CA GLU A 81 -28.10 1.59 12.73
C GLU A 81 -28.98 2.02 13.91
N ASP A 82 -28.48 1.88 15.14
CA ASP A 82 -29.13 2.37 16.36
C ASP A 82 -29.00 3.90 16.56
N GLY A 83 -28.39 4.59 15.60
CA GLY A 83 -28.14 6.04 15.62
C GLY A 83 -26.90 6.46 16.40
N THR A 84 -26.21 5.56 17.08
CA THR A 84 -25.00 5.90 17.85
C THR A 84 -23.80 6.20 16.93
N PRO A 85 -22.99 7.23 17.24
CA PRO A 85 -21.78 7.49 16.47
C PRO A 85 -20.65 6.56 16.91
N LEU A 86 -20.05 5.86 15.95
CA LEU A 86 -18.81 5.11 16.10
C LEU A 86 -17.64 5.98 15.63
N GLN A 87 -16.74 6.34 16.55
CA GLN A 87 -15.42 6.86 16.20
C GLN A 87 -14.49 5.68 15.90
N TYR A 88 -13.87 5.67 14.72
CA TYR A 88 -13.02 4.57 14.31
C TYR A 88 -11.73 5.04 13.62
N THR A 89 -10.76 4.14 13.58
CA THR A 89 -9.53 4.29 12.78
C THR A 89 -9.38 3.08 11.87
N LEU A 90 -8.70 3.25 10.74
CA LEU A 90 -8.35 2.16 9.83
C LEU A 90 -6.99 1.55 10.23
N VAL A 91 -6.08 2.37 10.72
CA VAL A 91 -4.82 1.95 11.31
C VAL A 91 -4.60 2.66 12.64
N ASN A 92 -3.78 2.07 13.51
CA ASN A 92 -3.30 2.72 14.71
C ASN A 92 -2.34 3.84 14.33
N ILE A 93 -2.84 5.07 14.38
CA ILE A 93 -2.12 6.30 14.03
C ILE A 93 -1.20 6.83 15.14
N LYS A 94 -1.31 6.31 16.37
CA LYS A 94 -0.49 6.72 17.52
C LYS A 94 0.68 5.76 17.74
N ASP A 95 0.36 4.48 17.84
CA ASP A 95 1.31 3.39 18.03
C ASP A 95 1.37 2.55 16.75
N TRP A 96 2.00 3.06 15.70
CA TRP A 96 2.05 2.40 14.39
C TRP A 96 2.63 0.97 14.43
N CYS A 97 3.49 0.69 15.39
CA CYS A 97 4.04 -0.65 15.65
C CYS A 97 3.01 -1.68 16.14
N LYS A 98 1.89 -1.23 16.73
CA LYS A 98 0.83 -2.10 17.28
C LYS A 98 -0.22 -2.48 16.24
N ASN A 99 -0.04 -2.07 14.99
CA ASN A 99 -0.83 -2.60 13.90
C ASN A 99 -0.48 -4.07 13.63
N GLU A 100 -1.41 -4.77 13.01
CA GLU A 100 -1.19 -6.08 12.45
C GLU A 100 -0.75 -5.95 11.01
N PHE A 101 0.22 -6.76 10.62
CA PHE A 101 0.88 -6.68 9.32
C PHE A 101 0.80 -8.04 8.65
N GLU A 102 0.18 -8.06 7.48
CA GLU A 102 -0.03 -9.27 6.70
C GLU A 102 0.57 -9.10 5.32
N VAL A 103 0.96 -10.21 4.71
CA VAL A 103 1.38 -10.27 3.32
C VAL A 103 0.45 -11.24 2.58
N ILE A 104 -0.12 -10.74 1.48
CA ILE A 104 -0.90 -11.53 0.52
C ILE A 104 -0.19 -11.49 -0.82
N ASN A 105 -0.51 -12.45 -1.69
CA ASN A 105 0.10 -12.51 -3.01
C ASN A 105 -0.88 -13.00 -4.09
N GLN A 106 -0.64 -12.60 -5.33
CA GLN A 106 -1.44 -12.97 -6.51
C GLN A 106 -2.94 -12.64 -6.35
N LEU A 107 -3.25 -11.52 -5.69
CA LEU A 107 -4.63 -11.04 -5.52
C LEU A 107 -5.23 -10.73 -6.90
N LYS A 108 -6.47 -11.17 -7.13
CA LYS A 108 -7.24 -10.85 -8.34
C LYS A 108 -8.47 -10.04 -7.97
N ILE A 109 -8.57 -8.84 -8.52
CA ILE A 109 -9.79 -8.05 -8.47
C ILE A 109 -10.43 -8.14 -9.84
N ASN A 110 -11.29 -9.16 -10.00
CA ASN A 110 -12.02 -9.36 -11.25
C ASN A 110 -13.09 -8.27 -11.36
N THR A 111 -12.91 -7.35 -12.28
CA THR A 111 -14.04 -6.64 -12.90
C THR A 111 -14.29 -7.25 -14.26
N GLU A 112 -15.46 -6.97 -14.87
CA GLU A 112 -15.84 -7.51 -16.17
C GLU A 112 -14.80 -7.24 -17.30
N TYR A 113 -13.83 -6.35 -17.06
CA TYR A 113 -12.83 -5.91 -18.03
C TYR A 113 -11.37 -6.00 -17.56
N SER A 114 -11.09 -6.51 -16.35
CA SER A 114 -9.74 -6.54 -15.79
C SER A 114 -9.31 -7.92 -15.30
N HIS A 115 -8.13 -8.36 -15.74
CA HIS A 115 -7.45 -9.58 -15.30
C HIS A 115 -6.18 -9.27 -14.50
N HIS A 116 -6.13 -8.13 -13.80
CA HIS A 116 -4.94 -7.77 -13.03
C HIS A 116 -4.68 -8.76 -11.90
N ARG A 117 -3.41 -9.11 -11.78
CA ARG A 117 -2.88 -9.99 -10.75
C ARG A 117 -1.74 -9.25 -10.08
N TYR A 118 -1.96 -8.88 -8.82
CA TYR A 118 -0.98 -8.14 -8.04
C TYR A 118 0.00 -9.14 -7.41
N ASP A 119 1.30 -8.96 -7.64
CA ASP A 119 2.30 -9.92 -7.17
C ASP A 119 2.28 -10.05 -5.66
N VAL A 120 2.63 -8.98 -4.93
CA VAL A 120 2.62 -8.98 -3.46
C VAL A 120 1.97 -7.70 -2.95
N ILE A 121 1.07 -7.84 -1.98
CA ILE A 121 0.45 -6.70 -1.28
C ILE A 121 0.68 -6.86 0.22
N LEU A 122 1.07 -5.75 0.87
CA LEU A 122 1.15 -5.67 2.32
C LEU A 122 -0.11 -5.02 2.87
N LEU A 123 -0.72 -5.69 3.85
CA LEU A 123 -1.89 -5.21 4.57
C LEU A 123 -1.49 -4.68 5.94
N ILE A 124 -2.10 -3.58 6.36
CA ILE A 124 -2.04 -3.07 7.73
C ILE A 124 -3.46 -3.11 8.29
N ASN A 125 -3.69 -3.96 9.30
CA ASN A 125 -5.04 -4.27 9.83
C ASN A 125 -6.04 -4.62 8.72
N GLY A 126 -5.64 -5.47 7.78
CA GLY A 126 -6.46 -5.87 6.63
C GLY A 126 -6.65 -4.80 5.53
N VAL A 127 -6.17 -3.57 5.73
CA VAL A 127 -6.19 -2.52 4.70
C VAL A 127 -4.97 -2.67 3.77
N PRO A 128 -5.14 -2.73 2.43
CA PRO A 128 -4.02 -2.77 1.50
C PRO A 128 -3.33 -1.41 1.41
N VAL A 129 -2.03 -1.37 1.74
CA VAL A 129 -1.26 -0.11 1.86
C VAL A 129 -0.05 -0.07 0.93
N VAL A 130 0.56 -1.22 0.67
CA VAL A 130 1.76 -1.32 -0.18
C VAL A 130 1.55 -2.38 -1.23
N GLN A 131 1.83 -2.05 -2.49
CA GLN A 131 1.92 -3.00 -3.58
C GLN A 131 3.37 -3.13 -4.02
N ILE A 132 3.83 -4.38 -4.12
CA ILE A 132 5.16 -4.73 -4.59
C ILE A 132 4.99 -5.51 -5.90
N GLU A 133 5.51 -4.93 -6.98
CA GLU A 133 5.52 -5.51 -8.32
C GLU A 133 6.92 -6.07 -8.61
N LEU A 134 6.98 -7.32 -9.07
CA LEU A 134 8.23 -8.03 -9.34
C LEU A 134 8.43 -8.19 -10.85
N LYS A 135 9.68 -8.13 -11.29
CA LYS A 135 10.08 -8.28 -12.70
C LYS A 135 11.33 -9.11 -12.85
N THR A 136 11.43 -9.85 -13.95
CA THR A 136 12.66 -10.59 -14.31
C THR A 136 13.64 -9.78 -15.14
N MET A 137 13.15 -8.79 -15.89
CA MET A 137 13.95 -7.99 -16.81
C MET A 137 14.50 -6.72 -16.15
N GLN A 138 15.40 -6.02 -16.84
CA GLN A 138 15.82 -4.70 -16.37
C GLN A 138 14.63 -3.73 -16.30
N ILE A 139 14.48 -3.09 -15.14
CA ILE A 139 13.47 -2.08 -14.88
C ILE A 139 14.14 -0.70 -14.87
N THR A 140 13.58 0.22 -15.65
CA THR A 140 13.91 1.64 -15.53
C THR A 140 12.90 2.32 -14.60
N PRO A 141 13.28 3.40 -13.90
CA PRO A 141 12.35 4.12 -13.04
C PRO A 141 11.07 4.58 -13.77
N LYS A 142 11.22 5.03 -15.02
CA LYS A 142 10.11 5.44 -15.86
C LYS A 142 9.13 4.28 -16.15
N ARG A 143 9.64 3.12 -16.59
CA ARG A 143 8.80 1.93 -16.88
C ARG A 143 8.07 1.42 -15.64
N ALA A 144 8.74 1.44 -14.48
CA ALA A 144 8.14 1.06 -13.21
C ALA A 144 6.90 1.91 -12.88
N MET A 145 6.96 3.22 -13.16
CA MET A 145 5.85 4.14 -12.92
C MET A 145 4.77 4.06 -14.00
N GLU A 146 5.16 3.96 -15.28
CA GLU A 146 4.23 3.81 -16.41
C GLU A 146 3.29 2.61 -16.21
N GLN A 147 3.83 1.46 -15.83
CA GLN A 147 3.03 0.25 -15.61
C GLN A 147 1.97 0.43 -14.52
N ILE A 148 2.30 1.09 -13.41
CA ILE A 148 1.33 1.36 -12.34
C ILE A 148 0.28 2.37 -12.80
N VAL A 149 0.66 3.38 -13.60
CA VAL A 149 -0.29 4.34 -14.16
C VAL A 149 -1.24 3.69 -15.15
N GLU A 150 -0.76 2.76 -15.98
CA GLU A 150 -1.60 1.95 -16.87
C GLU A 150 -2.65 1.19 -16.06
N TYR A 151 -2.24 0.45 -15.01
CA TYR A 151 -3.19 -0.27 -14.15
C TYR A 151 -4.23 0.62 -13.49
N LYS A 152 -3.86 1.84 -13.11
CA LYS A 152 -4.81 2.79 -12.52
C LYS A 152 -5.79 3.37 -13.53
N ASN A 153 -5.47 3.36 -14.81
CA ASN A 153 -6.33 3.86 -15.89
C ASN A 153 -7.19 2.77 -16.52
N ASP A 154 -6.85 1.50 -16.31
CA ASP A 154 -7.61 0.38 -16.86
C ASP A 154 -9.06 0.37 -16.32
N PRO A 155 -10.08 0.29 -17.20
CA PRO A 155 -11.47 0.23 -16.79
C PRO A 155 -11.71 -0.94 -15.84
N GLY A 156 -12.30 -0.64 -14.68
CA GLY A 156 -12.55 -1.65 -13.66
C GLY A 156 -11.30 -2.04 -12.87
N ASN A 157 -10.27 -1.21 -12.83
CA ASN A 157 -9.22 -1.39 -11.83
C ASN A 157 -9.78 -1.33 -10.41
N GLY A 158 -9.19 -2.11 -9.50
CA GLY A 158 -9.63 -2.17 -8.12
C GLY A 158 -9.34 -0.90 -7.30
N TYR A 159 -8.44 -0.02 -7.75
CA TYR A 159 -7.99 1.15 -6.97
C TYR A 159 -9.06 2.21 -6.76
N THR A 160 -10.17 2.17 -7.50
CA THR A 160 -11.22 3.20 -7.43
C THR A 160 -12.53 2.72 -6.82
N ASN A 161 -12.70 1.40 -6.66
CA ASN A 161 -13.97 0.75 -6.33
C ASN A 161 -13.82 -0.43 -5.34
N SER A 162 -12.67 -0.52 -4.67
CA SER A 162 -12.38 -1.52 -3.64
C SER A 162 -11.43 -0.94 -2.60
N LEU A 163 -11.13 -1.73 -1.56
CA LEU A 163 -10.15 -1.37 -0.52
C LEU A 163 -8.77 -1.01 -1.08
N LEU A 164 -8.42 -1.40 -2.32
CA LEU A 164 -7.19 -0.99 -2.98
C LEU A 164 -7.07 0.54 -3.19
N CYS A 165 -8.15 1.31 -3.01
CA CYS A 165 -8.06 2.78 -2.97
C CYS A 165 -7.12 3.29 -1.87
N PHE A 166 -6.90 2.50 -0.82
CA PHE A 166 -5.97 2.83 0.27
C PHE A 166 -4.49 2.60 -0.04
N MET A 167 -4.14 2.15 -1.26
CA MET A 167 -2.75 1.98 -1.64
C MET A 167 -1.98 3.29 -1.46
N GLN A 168 -0.92 3.28 -0.66
CA GLN A 168 -0.11 4.47 -0.37
C GLN A 168 1.22 4.41 -1.11
N LEU A 169 1.82 3.22 -1.21
CA LEU A 169 3.16 3.03 -1.71
C LEU A 169 3.20 1.94 -2.79
N PHE A 170 3.86 2.25 -3.89
CA PHE A 170 4.26 1.27 -4.90
C PHE A 170 5.75 1.00 -4.77
N ILE A 171 6.11 -0.28 -4.80
CA ILE A 171 7.49 -0.76 -4.89
C ILE A 171 7.59 -1.59 -6.16
N VAL A 172 8.60 -1.35 -6.97
CA VAL A 172 8.88 -2.14 -8.17
C VAL A 172 10.31 -2.65 -8.09
N SER A 173 10.50 -3.95 -8.25
CA SER A 173 11.82 -4.55 -8.15
C SER A 173 12.06 -5.66 -9.15
N ASN A 174 13.31 -5.75 -9.60
CA ASN A 174 13.81 -6.90 -10.33
C ASN A 174 14.87 -7.68 -9.55
N GLU A 175 14.70 -7.74 -8.22
CA GLU A 175 15.64 -8.31 -7.23
C GLU A 175 16.92 -7.48 -7.03
N ILE A 176 17.57 -7.05 -8.11
CA ILE A 176 18.84 -6.30 -8.07
C ILE A 176 18.60 -4.81 -7.79
N ASN A 177 17.56 -4.25 -8.42
CA ASN A 177 17.15 -2.88 -8.23
C ASN A 177 15.74 -2.83 -7.66
N THR A 178 15.55 -1.97 -6.67
CA THR A 178 14.26 -1.70 -6.03
C THR A 178 14.01 -0.20 -6.06
N TYR A 179 12.87 0.17 -6.61
CA TYR A 179 12.38 1.54 -6.68
C TYR A 179 11.06 1.65 -5.92
N TYR A 180 10.77 2.81 -5.35
CA TYR A 180 9.50 3.05 -4.69
C TYR A 180 9.01 4.48 -4.90
N PHE A 181 7.69 4.66 -4.87
CA PHE A 181 7.03 5.96 -5.04
C PHE A 181 5.64 5.99 -4.40
N ALA A 182 5.17 7.20 -4.10
CA ALA A 182 3.84 7.39 -3.50
C ALA A 182 2.74 7.25 -4.56
N ASN A 183 1.61 6.68 -4.16
CA ASN A 183 0.38 6.71 -4.95
C ASN A 183 -0.13 8.16 -5.05
N ASN A 184 -0.31 8.65 -6.28
CA ASN A 184 -0.79 9.99 -6.57
C ASN A 184 -1.79 9.96 -7.73
N HIS A 185 -2.55 11.05 -7.90
CA HIS A 185 -3.32 11.29 -9.11
C HIS A 185 -2.43 11.29 -10.35
N LYS A 186 -2.97 10.82 -11.47
CA LYS A 186 -2.19 10.67 -12.73
C LYS A 186 -1.57 11.98 -13.20
N ASP A 187 -2.25 13.10 -12.92
CA ASP A 187 -1.80 14.44 -13.32
C ASP A 187 -0.52 14.87 -12.58
N HIS A 188 -0.18 14.20 -11.47
CA HIS A 188 1.09 14.40 -10.77
C HIS A 188 2.23 13.52 -11.29
N PHE A 189 1.96 12.59 -12.22
CA PHE A 189 2.99 11.84 -12.93
C PHE A 189 3.30 12.53 -14.26
N ASN A 190 4.21 13.52 -14.21
CA ASN A 190 4.67 14.17 -15.43
C ASN A 190 5.80 13.37 -16.10
N PHE A 191 5.43 12.46 -17.00
CA PHE A 191 6.37 11.60 -17.74
C PHE A 191 7.20 12.33 -18.81
N ASN A 192 6.89 13.60 -19.10
CA ASN A 192 7.70 14.47 -19.96
C ASN A 192 8.83 15.16 -19.18
N ALA A 193 8.85 15.04 -17.85
CA ALA A 193 9.97 15.49 -17.06
C ALA A 193 11.18 14.58 -17.31
N ASP A 194 12.38 15.18 -17.34
CA ASP A 194 13.64 14.45 -17.32
C ASP A 194 13.61 13.43 -16.15
N GLU A 195 14.14 12.21 -16.33
CA GLU A 195 14.00 11.11 -15.35
C GLU A 195 14.44 11.54 -13.93
N ARG A 196 15.32 12.53 -13.86
CA ARG A 196 15.80 13.21 -12.64
C ARG A 196 14.68 13.82 -11.77
N PHE A 197 13.51 14.11 -12.34
CA PHE A 197 12.39 14.75 -11.64
C PHE A 197 11.20 13.82 -11.41
N LEU A 198 11.29 12.55 -11.84
CA LEU A 198 10.26 11.57 -11.51
C LEU A 198 10.22 11.40 -9.99
N PRO A 199 9.03 11.36 -9.36
CA PRO A 199 8.88 11.18 -7.92
C PRO A 199 9.14 9.72 -7.48
N ILE A 200 10.23 9.13 -7.97
CA ILE A 200 10.64 7.76 -7.74
C ILE A 200 12.00 7.72 -7.04
N TYR A 201 12.11 6.83 -6.06
CA TYR A 201 13.24 6.79 -5.16
C TYR A 201 13.89 5.41 -5.13
N GLN A 202 15.21 5.42 -4.93
CA GLN A 202 15.94 4.27 -4.39
C GLN A 202 16.34 4.59 -2.97
N HIS A 203 16.14 3.63 -2.07
CA HIS A 203 16.50 3.80 -0.68
C HIS A 203 18.01 3.92 -0.53
N ALA A 204 18.45 4.54 0.55
CA ALA A 204 19.86 4.75 0.86
C ALA A 204 20.06 4.71 2.36
N ASP A 205 21.23 4.25 2.79
CA ASP A 205 21.64 4.32 4.18
C ASP A 205 21.98 5.76 4.61
N GLU A 206 22.36 5.91 5.88
CA GLU A 206 22.79 7.16 6.50
C GLU A 206 23.99 7.82 5.79
N ASN A 207 24.81 7.04 5.10
CA ASN A 207 25.97 7.51 4.33
C ASN A 207 25.61 7.80 2.86
N ASN A 208 24.31 7.86 2.53
CA ASN A 208 23.77 8.00 1.18
C ASN A 208 24.17 6.87 0.20
N LYS A 209 24.63 5.72 0.69
CA LYS A 209 24.89 4.56 -0.16
C LYS A 209 23.58 3.88 -0.50
N LYS A 210 23.34 3.65 -1.79
CA LYS A 210 22.10 3.05 -2.29
C LYS A 210 21.93 1.61 -1.79
N ILE A 211 20.73 1.31 -1.32
CA ILE A 211 20.27 -0.04 -0.96
C ILE A 211 19.31 -0.46 -2.07
N THR A 212 19.83 -1.16 -3.07
CA THR A 212 19.07 -1.49 -4.30
C THR A 212 18.55 -2.90 -4.32
N HIS A 213 19.24 -3.84 -3.65
CA HIS A 213 18.86 -5.24 -3.65
C HIS A 213 17.61 -5.48 -2.80
N LEU A 214 16.65 -6.25 -3.31
CA LEU A 214 15.31 -6.39 -2.74
C LEU A 214 15.32 -6.89 -1.30
N HIS A 215 16.19 -7.86 -0.98
CA HIS A 215 16.27 -8.42 0.37
C HIS A 215 16.86 -7.44 1.38
N ASP A 216 17.83 -6.62 0.96
CA ASP A 216 18.44 -5.60 1.82
C ASP A 216 17.46 -4.46 2.04
N PHE A 217 16.80 -4.02 0.96
CA PHE A 217 15.71 -3.05 1.01
C PHE A 217 14.60 -3.52 1.95
N ALA A 218 14.13 -4.76 1.81
CA ALA A 218 13.10 -5.33 2.68
C ALA A 218 13.55 -5.36 4.15
N GLY A 219 14.82 -5.68 4.42
CA GLY A 219 15.38 -5.72 5.77
C GLY A 219 15.38 -4.37 6.48
N VAL A 220 15.51 -3.26 5.76
CA VAL A 220 15.59 -1.91 6.36
C VAL A 220 14.30 -1.10 6.24
N PHE A 221 13.55 -1.28 5.15
CA PHE A 221 12.38 -0.47 4.82
C PHE A 221 11.05 -1.13 5.22
N LEU A 222 10.97 -2.46 5.08
CA LEU A 222 9.76 -3.25 5.36
C LEU A 222 9.65 -3.84 6.78
N PRO A 223 10.52 -3.58 7.78
CA PRO A 223 10.16 -3.89 9.17
C PRO A 223 8.86 -3.18 9.57
N LYS A 224 7.97 -3.89 10.28
CA LYS A 224 6.61 -3.43 10.63
C LYS A 224 6.55 -2.00 11.16
N CYS A 225 7.35 -1.70 12.18
CA CYS A 225 7.42 -0.38 12.78
C CYS A 225 7.91 0.69 11.79
N THR A 226 8.94 0.36 11.02
CA THR A 226 9.51 1.26 10.01
C THR A 226 8.47 1.58 8.93
N LEU A 227 7.78 0.57 8.41
CA LEU A 227 6.74 0.76 7.41
C LEU A 227 5.57 1.56 8.00
N GLY A 228 5.08 1.21 9.19
CA GLY A 228 4.02 1.95 9.86
C GLY A 228 4.38 3.44 10.06
N GLN A 229 5.61 3.73 10.49
CA GLN A 229 6.11 5.09 10.62
C GLN A 229 6.22 5.80 9.27
N MET A 230 6.69 5.11 8.23
CA MET A 230 6.77 5.63 6.88
C MET A 230 5.40 6.13 6.42
N ILE A 231 4.38 5.28 6.53
CA ILE A 231 3.00 5.60 6.11
C ILE A 231 2.38 6.72 6.96
N SER A 232 2.53 6.65 8.28
CA SER A 232 1.86 7.59 9.20
C SER A 232 2.56 8.95 9.33
N ARG A 233 3.89 8.99 9.24
CA ARG A 233 4.68 10.19 9.56
C ARG A 233 5.49 10.73 8.39
N TYR A 234 6.13 9.86 7.61
CA TYR A 234 7.10 10.30 6.57
C TYR A 234 6.50 10.41 5.17
N MET A 235 5.27 9.93 4.97
CA MET A 235 4.43 10.27 3.83
C MET A 235 3.62 11.53 4.13
N VAL A 236 3.94 12.64 3.49
CA VAL A 236 3.32 13.95 3.72
C VAL A 236 2.16 14.18 2.76
N LEU A 237 1.00 14.56 3.31
CA LEU A 237 -0.16 15.02 2.54
C LEU A 237 -0.05 16.54 2.29
N VAL A 238 0.14 16.93 1.03
CA VAL A 238 0.21 18.35 0.63
C VAL A 238 -1.18 18.81 0.21
N ALA A 239 -1.96 19.30 1.17
CA ALA A 239 -3.38 19.64 0.96
C ALA A 239 -3.61 20.69 -0.14
N SER A 240 -2.72 21.68 -0.28
CA SER A 240 -2.81 22.72 -1.31
C SER A 240 -2.68 22.18 -2.74
N GLU A 241 -2.00 21.04 -2.90
CA GLU A 241 -1.73 20.42 -4.20
C GLU A 241 -2.44 19.07 -4.37
N GLN A 242 -3.19 18.61 -3.36
CA GLN A 242 -3.86 17.31 -3.34
C GLN A 242 -2.92 16.12 -3.69
N LYS A 243 -1.66 16.19 -3.25
CA LYS A 243 -0.64 15.17 -3.54
C LYS A 243 0.01 14.57 -2.30
N LEU A 244 0.50 13.34 -2.44
CA LEU A 244 1.30 12.60 -1.48
C LEU A 244 2.78 12.74 -1.84
N MET A 245 3.62 13.07 -0.86
CA MET A 245 5.08 13.07 -0.99
C MET A 245 5.70 12.11 0.02
N ILE A 246 6.83 11.49 -0.34
CA ILE A 246 7.61 10.67 0.59
C ILE A 246 8.86 11.46 0.97
N MET A 247 9.14 11.58 2.27
CA MET A 247 10.43 12.11 2.73
C MET A 247 11.57 11.21 2.23
N ARG A 248 12.61 11.83 1.69
CA ARG A 248 13.80 11.11 1.22
C ARG A 248 14.58 10.55 2.42
N PRO A 249 15.37 9.47 2.25
CA PRO A 249 16.09 8.84 3.36
C PRO A 249 16.90 9.82 4.21
N TYR A 250 17.69 10.71 3.60
CA TYR A 250 18.47 11.71 4.32
C TYR A 250 17.60 12.71 5.12
N GLN A 251 16.37 13.00 4.67
CA GLN A 251 15.45 13.87 5.41
C GLN A 251 14.87 13.14 6.62
N ILE A 252 14.71 11.82 6.53
CA ILE A 252 14.26 10.97 7.63
C ILE A 252 15.35 10.87 8.71
N TYR A 253 16.62 10.67 8.31
CA TYR A 253 17.75 10.60 9.25
C TYR A 253 18.06 11.92 9.97
N ALA A 254 17.58 13.05 9.45
CA ALA A 254 17.80 14.37 10.03
C ALA A 254 16.78 14.78 11.12
N VAL A 255 15.76 13.94 11.38
CA VAL A 255 14.63 14.22 12.30
C VAL A 255 14.66 13.25 13.47
#